data_AF-A0A1I7ECK7-F1
#
_entry.id   AF-A0A1I7ECK7-F1
#
_cell.length_a   1.000
_cell.length_b   1.000
_cell.length_c   1.000
_cell.angle_alpha   90.00
_cell.angle_beta   90.00
_cell.angle_gamma   90.00
#
_symmetry.space_group_name_H-M   'P 1'
#
loop_
_entity.id
_entity.type
_entity.pdbx_description
1 polymer ?
#
loop_
_entity_poly.entity_id
_entity_poly.type
_entity_poly.pdbx_seq_one_letter_code
_entity_poly.pdbx_strand_id
1 'polypeptide(L)'
;MGVQTFSGKMPTIAEAKTGKNYLQSEELYRLHLLSEQFLLYAEARALAGQKMTMKSLHQQLDRLLTLNDYPVFDGYRDFLKDDAEKHAKQELTLYKKRKKIEAMGIEYDEEALAAGEYDEVLIEG
;
A
#
# COMPACT_ATOMS: atom_id res chain seq x y z
N MET A 1 -3.30 -0.50 3.48
CA MET A 1 -2.76 0.88 3.33
C MET A 1 -3.58 1.61 2.29
N GLY A 2 -3.90 2.89 2.51
CA GLY A 2 -4.79 3.67 1.64
C GLY A 2 -4.42 5.15 1.63
N VAL A 3 -5.14 5.96 0.84
CA VAL A 3 -4.92 7.41 0.79
C VAL A 3 -5.31 8.03 2.13
N GLN A 4 -4.34 8.64 2.81
CA GLN A 4 -4.58 9.35 4.09
C GLN A 4 -4.48 10.87 3.93
N THR A 5 -3.85 11.34 2.86
CA THR A 5 -3.63 12.76 2.57
C THR A 5 -4.16 13.06 1.17
N PHE A 6 -5.08 14.00 1.07
CA PHE A 6 -5.70 14.42 -0.19
C PHE A 6 -5.99 15.91 -0.16
N SER A 7 -6.07 16.50 -1.35
CA SER A 7 -6.40 17.92 -1.49
C SER A 7 -7.92 18.14 -1.36
N GLY A 8 -8.34 19.01 -0.45
CA GLY A 8 -9.75 19.36 -0.26
C GLY A 8 -10.51 18.49 0.76
N LYS A 9 -11.84 18.47 0.65
CA LYS A 9 -12.74 17.80 1.62
C LYS A 9 -12.93 16.29 1.37
N MET A 10 -12.67 15.81 0.16
CA MET A 10 -12.87 14.43 -0.28
C MET A 10 -11.77 14.01 -1.27
N PRO A 11 -11.26 12.78 -1.21
CA PRO A 11 -10.26 12.29 -2.16
C PRO A 11 -10.83 12.14 -3.57
N THR A 12 -10.04 12.51 -4.57
CA THR A 12 -10.38 12.30 -5.99
C THR A 12 -10.02 10.89 -6.46
N ILE A 13 -10.60 10.44 -7.59
CA ILE A 13 -10.27 9.14 -8.20
C ILE A 13 -8.78 9.10 -8.60
N ALA A 14 -8.22 10.21 -9.08
CA ALA A 14 -6.81 10.28 -9.45
C ALA A 14 -5.88 10.11 -8.24
N GLU A 15 -6.25 10.67 -7.08
CA GLU A 15 -5.55 10.49 -5.81
C GLU A 15 -5.76 9.07 -5.26
N ALA A 16 -6.95 8.48 -5.39
CA ALA A 16 -7.21 7.09 -5.00
C ALA A 16 -6.40 6.08 -5.82
N LYS A 17 -6.19 6.35 -7.11
CA LYS A 17 -5.33 5.53 -7.97
C LYS A 17 -3.84 5.70 -7.68
N THR A 18 -3.43 6.88 -7.22
CA THR A 18 -2.03 7.20 -6.95
C THR A 18 -1.79 7.36 -5.45
N GLY A 19 -1.41 6.27 -4.79
CA GLY A 19 -1.07 6.32 -3.37
C GLY A 19 0.16 7.21 -3.13
N LYS A 20 -0.02 8.35 -2.45
CA LYS A 20 1.10 9.21 -2.00
C LYS A 20 1.72 8.75 -0.67
N ASN A 21 1.08 7.79 0.01
CA ASN A 21 1.49 7.31 1.33
C ASN A 21 1.94 5.85 1.21
N TYR A 22 3.23 5.67 0.93
CA TYR A 22 3.80 4.37 0.60
C TYR A 22 4.05 3.50 1.84
N LEU A 23 4.44 4.09 2.98
CA LEU A 23 4.83 3.39 4.21
C LEU A 23 4.50 4.24 5.44
N GLN A 24 4.04 3.60 6.52
CA GLN A 24 3.92 4.17 7.86
C GLN A 24 5.30 4.35 8.51
N SER A 25 5.38 5.12 9.59
CA SER A 25 6.63 5.39 10.31
C SER A 25 7.39 4.10 10.72
N GLU A 26 6.66 3.09 11.19
CA GLU A 26 7.25 1.80 11.55
C GLU A 26 7.77 1.04 10.33
N GLU A 27 7.02 1.05 9.23
CA GLU A 27 7.40 0.40 7.97
C GLU A 27 8.62 1.09 7.34
N LEU A 28 8.73 2.42 7.44
CA LEU A 28 9.92 3.18 7.04
C LEU A 28 11.14 2.79 7.86
N TYR A 29 10.98 2.61 9.16
CA TYR A 29 12.09 2.16 10.01
C TYR A 29 12.54 0.74 9.66
N ARG A 30 11.61 -0.17 9.38
CA ARG A 30 11.94 -1.52 8.88
C ARG A 30 12.68 -1.46 7.54
N LEU A 31 12.24 -0.61 6.60
CA LEU A 31 12.93 -0.41 5.33
C LEU A 31 14.36 0.12 5.52
N HIS A 32 14.53 1.05 6.46
CA HIS A 32 15.84 1.58 6.82
C HIS A 32 16.77 0.47 7.32
N LEU A 33 16.31 -0.37 8.26
CA LEU A 33 17.09 -1.51 8.76
C LEU A 33 17.48 -2.50 7.65
N LEU A 34 16.57 -2.83 6.73
CA LEU A 34 16.88 -3.70 5.58
C LEU A 34 17.95 -3.07 4.67
N SER A 35 17.84 -1.75 4.44
CA SER A 35 18.79 -1.00 3.61
C SER A 35 20.18 -0.97 4.24
N GLU A 36 20.27 -0.72 5.54
CA GLU A 36 21.54 -0.75 6.28
C GLU A 36 22.20 -2.12 6.23
N GLN A 37 21.45 -3.20 6.52
CA GLN A 37 21.96 -4.56 6.43
C GLN A 37 22.53 -4.89 5.04
N PHE A 38 21.85 -4.45 3.98
CA PHE A 38 22.31 -4.66 2.61
C PHE A 38 23.59 -3.87 2.31
N LEU A 39 23.69 -2.62 2.76
CA LEU A 39 24.88 -1.79 2.58
C LEU A 39 26.08 -2.33 3.35
N LEU A 40 25.89 -2.77 4.61
CA LEU A 40 26.94 -3.41 5.41
C LEU A 40 27.48 -4.67 4.74
N TYR A 41 26.60 -5.48 4.12
CA TYR A 41 27.04 -6.62 3.32
C TYR A 41 27.91 -6.19 2.14
N ALA A 42 27.48 -5.16 1.38
CA ALA A 42 28.23 -4.68 0.23
C ALA A 42 29.58 -4.09 0.64
N GLU A 43 29.63 -3.36 1.75
CA GLU A 43 30.86 -2.81 2.31
C GLU A 43 31.83 -3.91 2.73
N ALA A 44 31.36 -4.92 3.48
CA ALA A 44 32.20 -6.06 3.88
C ALA A 44 32.80 -6.81 2.67
N ARG A 45 32.00 -7.00 1.62
CA ARG A 45 32.44 -7.62 0.36
C ARG A 45 33.48 -6.76 -0.36
N ALA A 46 33.28 -5.44 -0.39
CA ALA A 46 34.21 -4.50 -1.00
C ALA A 46 35.54 -4.46 -0.24
N LEU A 47 35.51 -4.41 1.10
CA LEU A 47 36.70 -4.47 1.96
C LEU A 47 37.49 -5.77 1.78
N ALA A 48 36.79 -6.89 1.55
CA ALA A 48 37.41 -8.18 1.23
C ALA A 48 37.96 -8.27 -0.21
N GLY A 49 37.86 -7.21 -1.02
CA GLY A 49 38.30 -7.20 -2.42
C GLY A 49 37.47 -8.12 -3.32
N GLN A 50 36.27 -8.51 -2.90
CA GLN A 50 35.44 -9.44 -3.65
C GLN A 50 34.65 -8.69 -4.73
N LYS A 51 34.74 -9.17 -5.97
CA LYS A 51 33.99 -8.60 -7.08
C LYS A 51 32.50 -8.83 -6.89
N MET A 52 31.72 -7.77 -7.05
CA MET A 52 30.26 -7.81 -6.99
C MET A 52 29.69 -7.42 -8.35
N THR A 53 28.75 -8.20 -8.85
CA THR A 53 27.94 -7.86 -10.03
C THR A 53 26.54 -7.44 -9.58
N MET A 54 25.83 -6.66 -10.41
CA MET A 54 24.43 -6.31 -10.13
C MET A 54 23.55 -7.55 -9.96
N LYS A 55 23.81 -8.63 -10.72
CA LYS A 55 23.11 -9.91 -10.55
C LYS A 55 23.36 -10.52 -9.16
N SER A 56 24.61 -10.55 -8.69
CA SER A 56 24.93 -11.11 -7.36
C SER A 56 24.38 -10.25 -6.22
N LEU A 57 24.31 -8.92 -6.41
CA LEU A 57 23.72 -7.99 -5.46
C LEU A 57 22.20 -8.21 -5.37
N HIS A 58 21.52 -8.34 -6.51
CA HIS A 58 20.09 -8.64 -6.56
C HIS A 58 19.76 -9.95 -5.84
N GLN A 59 20.49 -11.04 -6.13
CA GLN A 59 20.31 -12.32 -5.44
C GLN A 59 20.58 -12.24 -3.93
N GLN A 60 21.47 -11.35 -3.49
CA GLN A 60 21.69 -11.15 -2.07
C GLN A 60 20.53 -10.39 -1.42
N LEU A 61 19.98 -9.40 -2.11
CA LEU A 61 18.81 -8.67 -1.65
C LEU A 61 17.63 -9.64 -1.45
N ASP A 62 17.37 -10.54 -2.41
CA ASP A 62 16.32 -11.56 -2.28
C ASP A 62 16.55 -12.47 -1.07
N ARG A 63 17.80 -12.89 -0.83
CA ARG A 63 18.16 -13.68 0.35
C ARG A 63 17.94 -12.90 1.65
N LEU A 64 18.31 -11.62 1.68
CA LEU A 64 18.14 -10.76 2.85
C LEU A 64 16.65 -10.57 3.18
N LEU A 65 15.80 -10.38 2.16
CA LEU A 65 14.35 -10.29 2.33
C LEU A 65 13.79 -11.60 2.91
N THR A 66 14.16 -12.73 2.30
CA THR A 66 13.70 -14.06 2.75
C THR A 66 14.14 -14.36 4.18
N LEU A 67 15.37 -13.98 4.56
CA LEU A 67 15.89 -14.17 5.93
C LEU A 67 15.15 -13.35 6.98
N ASN A 68 14.57 -12.22 6.58
CA ASN A 68 13.76 -11.37 7.44
C ASN A 68 12.25 -11.65 7.28
N ASP A 69 11.88 -12.82 6.74
CA ASP A 69 10.51 -13.28 6.51
C ASP A 69 9.68 -12.37 5.58
N TYR A 70 10.34 -11.59 4.72
CA TYR A 70 9.66 -10.80 3.69
C TYR A 70 9.49 -11.58 2.39
N PRO A 71 8.34 -11.45 1.70
CA PRO A 71 8.16 -12.02 0.38
C PRO A 71 9.08 -11.33 -0.63
N VAL A 72 9.67 -12.13 -1.52
CA VAL A 72 10.46 -11.61 -2.65
C VAL A 72 9.50 -11.27 -3.79
N PHE A 73 9.69 -10.10 -4.38
CA PHE A 73 8.90 -9.65 -5.52
C PHE A 73 9.25 -10.46 -6.77
N ASP A 74 8.28 -11.19 -7.31
CA ASP A 74 8.44 -12.07 -8.47
C ASP A 74 8.34 -11.35 -9.82
N GLY A 75 8.04 -10.05 -9.81
CA GLY A 75 7.97 -9.20 -10.99
C GLY A 75 6.57 -8.63 -11.24
N TYR A 76 6.50 -7.63 -12.12
CA TYR A 76 5.22 -7.06 -12.52
C TYR A 76 4.49 -7.99 -13.47
N ARG A 77 3.21 -8.24 -13.19
CA ARG A 77 2.28 -8.95 -14.08
C ARG A 77 1.21 -7.95 -14.54
N ASP A 78 0.86 -7.97 -15.82
CA ASP A 78 -0.01 -6.95 -16.43
C ASP A 78 -1.40 -6.83 -15.78
N PHE A 79 -1.97 -7.94 -15.31
CA PHE A 79 -3.29 -7.96 -14.66
C PHE A 79 -3.32 -7.28 -13.28
N LEU A 80 -2.18 -7.14 -12.59
CA LEU A 80 -2.12 -6.54 -11.27
C LEU A 80 -2.54 -5.06 -11.29
N LYS A 81 -2.30 -4.37 -12.40
CA LYS A 81 -2.66 -2.96 -12.54
C LYS A 81 -4.17 -2.77 -12.61
N ASP A 82 -4.84 -3.54 -13.46
CA ASP A 82 -6.29 -3.40 -13.66
C ASP A 82 -7.06 -3.81 -12.40
N ASP A 83 -6.61 -4.87 -11.72
CA ASP A 83 -7.18 -5.30 -10.44
C ASP A 83 -6.97 -4.24 -9.35
N ALA A 84 -5.77 -3.66 -9.24
CA ALA A 84 -5.49 -2.59 -8.30
C ALA A 84 -6.35 -1.34 -8.57
N GLU A 85 -6.54 -0.96 -9.84
CA GLU A 85 -7.42 0.15 -10.22
C GLU A 85 -8.89 -0.12 -9.88
N LYS A 86 -9.36 -1.36 -10.08
CA LYS A 86 -10.72 -1.77 -9.73
C LYS A 86 -10.93 -1.71 -8.22
N HIS A 87 -10.00 -2.27 -7.45
CA HIS A 87 -10.01 -2.22 -5.99
C HIS A 87 -10.03 -0.78 -5.47
N ALA A 88 -9.15 0.09 -5.97
CA ALA A 88 -9.10 1.49 -5.55
C ALA A 88 -10.43 2.25 -5.83
N LYS A 89 -11.12 1.95 -6.94
CA LYS A 89 -12.43 2.53 -7.24
C LYS A 89 -13.52 2.03 -6.29
N GLN A 90 -13.50 0.74 -5.94
CA GLN A 90 -14.45 0.14 -5.01
C GLN A 90 -14.31 0.76 -3.62
N GLU A 91 -13.08 0.83 -3.09
CA GLU A 91 -12.77 1.45 -1.81
C GLU A 91 -13.19 2.92 -1.75
N LEU A 92 -12.94 3.69 -2.82
CA LEU A 92 -13.37 5.09 -2.87
C LEU A 92 -14.90 5.22 -2.85
N THR A 93 -15.62 4.29 -3.48
CA THR A 93 -17.09 4.29 -3.48
C THR A 93 -17.63 4.01 -2.07
N LEU A 94 -17.07 3.02 -1.37
CA LEU A 94 -17.42 2.71 0.01
C LEU A 94 -17.13 3.88 0.94
N TYR A 95 -15.96 4.51 0.81
CA TYR A 95 -15.58 5.69 1.57
C TYR A 95 -16.58 6.85 1.40
N LYS A 96 -17.04 7.11 0.16
CA LYS A 96 -18.04 8.14 -0.11
C LYS A 96 -19.40 7.83 0.52
N LYS A 97 -19.85 6.57 0.45
CA LYS A 97 -21.10 6.14 1.10
C LYS A 97 -21.01 6.32 2.61
N ARG A 98 -19.92 5.84 3.22
CA ARG A 98 -19.63 6.04 4.65
C ARG A 98 -19.69 7.52 5.05
N LYS A 99 -19.02 8.39 4.30
CA LYS A 99 -19.03 9.84 4.60
C LYS A 99 -20.41 10.48 4.47
N LYS A 100 -21.26 10.01 3.57
CA LYS A 100 -22.66 10.45 3.49
C LYS A 100 -23.47 10.03 4.71
N ILE A 101 -23.36 8.77 5.12
CA ILE A 101 -24.05 8.21 6.30
C ILE A 101 -23.63 8.96 7.57
N GLU A 102 -22.31 9.15 7.76
CA GLU A 102 -21.77 9.92 8.88
C GLU A 102 -22.26 11.38 8.88
N ALA A 103 -22.41 12.00 7.70
CA ALA A 103 -22.92 13.37 7.58
C ALA A 103 -24.40 13.50 7.94
N MET A 104 -25.17 12.40 7.87
CA MET A 104 -26.56 12.32 8.31
C MET A 104 -26.68 12.02 9.81
N GLY A 105 -25.56 11.92 10.54
CA GLY A 105 -25.53 11.66 11.98
C GLY A 105 -25.78 10.21 12.36
N ILE A 106 -25.73 9.29 11.38
CA ILE A 106 -25.93 7.86 11.58
C ILE A 106 -24.57 7.21 11.80
N GLU A 107 -24.48 6.31 12.78
CA GLU A 107 -23.28 5.53 13.02
C GLU A 107 -23.07 4.54 11.87
N TYR A 108 -21.88 4.56 11.28
CA TYR A 108 -21.54 3.69 10.16
C TYR A 108 -21.29 2.26 10.67
N ASP A 109 -22.06 1.32 10.15
CA ASP A 109 -21.82 -0.11 10.30
C ASP A 109 -21.59 -0.74 8.92
N GLU A 110 -20.51 -1.51 8.82
CA GLU A 110 -20.09 -2.17 7.59
C GLU A 110 -21.01 -3.35 7.24
N GLU A 111 -21.52 -4.07 8.25
CA GLU A 111 -22.45 -5.19 8.06
C GLU A 111 -23.84 -4.70 7.60
N ALA A 112 -24.33 -3.61 8.19
CA ALA A 112 -25.58 -2.98 7.79
C ALA A 112 -25.52 -2.40 6.36
N LEU A 113 -24.36 -1.88 5.94
CA LEU A 113 -24.15 -1.44 4.55
C LEU A 113 -24.18 -2.62 3.58
N ALA A 114 -23.56 -3.75 3.93
CA ALA A 114 -23.58 -4.95 3.11
C ALA A 114 -24.98 -5.58 3.01
N ALA A 115 -25.79 -5.44 4.06
CA ALA A 115 -27.18 -5.87 4.12
C ALA A 115 -28.16 -4.94 3.36
N GLY A 116 -27.69 -3.77 2.88
CA GLY A 116 -28.49 -2.81 2.11
C GLY A 116 -29.35 -1.87 2.98
N GLU A 117 -29.13 -1.85 4.29
CA GLU A 117 -29.98 -1.10 5.25
C GLU A 117 -29.87 0.43 5.07
N TYR A 118 -28.80 0.92 4.45
CA TYR A 118 -28.61 2.33 4.13
C TYR A 118 -29.05 2.71 2.70
N ASP A 119 -29.58 1.78 1.89
CA ASP A 119 -29.89 2.08 0.49
C ASP A 119 -30.97 3.16 0.35
N GLU A 120 -31.99 3.17 1.20
CA GLU A 120 -33.02 4.24 1.22
C GLU A 120 -32.41 5.60 1.60
N VAL A 121 -31.54 5.60 2.61
CA VAL A 121 -30.87 6.80 3.14
C VAL A 121 -29.88 7.39 2.11
N LEU A 122 -29.24 6.56 1.29
CA LEU A 122 -28.30 6.98 0.25
C LEU A 122 -28.98 7.52 -1.02
N ILE A 123 -30.29 7.27 -1.20
CA ILE A 123 -31.09 7.75 -2.35
C ILE A 123 -31.64 9.17 -2.10
N GLU A 124 -31.97 9.51 -0.86
CA GLU A 124 -32.62 10.79 -0.51
C GLU A 124 -31.66 11.98 -0.22
N GLY A 125 -30.33 11.75 -0.12
CA GLY A 125 -29.33 12.79 0.18
C GLY A 125 -28.18 12.95 -0.81
#